data_AF-A0A951MHI9-F1
#
_entry.id   AF-A0A951MHI9-F1
#
_cell.length_a   1.000
_cell.length_b   1.000
_cell.length_c   1.000
_cell.angle_alpha   90.00
_cell.angle_beta   90.00
_cell.angle_gamma   90.00
#
_symmetry.space_group_name_H-M   'P 1'
#
loop_
_entity.id
_entity.type
_entity.pdbx_description
1 polymer ?
#
loop_
_entity_poly.entity_id
_entity_poly.type
_entity_poly.pdbx_seq_one_letter_code
_entity_poly.pdbx_strand_id
1 'polypeptide(L)'
;MKKEIIEPLSKELLLPYTGIEQDWDIEMADSSRIDEFIKFYKDRSLCDNQKVALMSLILSSYDDFLNNNNLEVDKRWNEIKSIIKSERLIFVDLVEYWSLSNEIVQDNFFRITPLLRKLK
;
A
#
# COMPACT_ATOMS: atom_id res chain seq x y z
N MET A 1 -3.79 -4.65 -11.62
CA MET A 1 -2.64 -3.85 -12.12
C MET A 1 -2.09 -4.44 -13.42
N LYS A 2 -1.30 -3.70 -14.22
CA LYS A 2 -0.75 -4.25 -15.47
C LYS A 2 0.54 -5.05 -15.24
N LYS A 3 0.68 -6.19 -15.92
CA LYS A 3 1.82 -7.11 -15.79
C LYS A 3 3.16 -6.44 -16.05
N GLU A 4 3.24 -5.54 -17.04
CA GLU A 4 4.48 -4.83 -17.37
C GLU A 4 5.01 -3.93 -16.24
N ILE A 5 4.19 -3.60 -15.24
CA ILE A 5 4.58 -2.81 -14.06
C ILE A 5 5.02 -3.73 -12.92
N ILE A 6 4.20 -4.75 -12.62
CA ILE A 6 4.39 -5.59 -11.43
C ILE A 6 5.50 -6.62 -11.62
N GLU A 7 5.76 -7.12 -12.83
CA GLU A 7 6.81 -8.11 -13.05
C GLU A 7 8.23 -7.54 -12.77
N PRO A 8 8.62 -6.36 -13.29
CA PRO A 8 9.90 -5.75 -12.93
C PRO A 8 9.99 -5.41 -11.44
N LEU A 9 8.94 -4.82 -10.85
CA LEU A 9 8.91 -4.51 -9.43
C LEU A 9 9.09 -5.75 -8.56
N SER A 10 8.42 -6.86 -8.92
CA SER A 10 8.55 -8.12 -8.20
C SER A 10 9.97 -8.67 -8.23
N LYS A 11 10.64 -8.57 -9.38
CA LYS A 11 12.04 -8.99 -9.50
C LYS A 11 12.96 -8.13 -8.65
N GLU A 12 12.78 -6.80 -8.69
CA GLU A 12 13.60 -5.87 -7.91
C GLU A 12 13.39 -6.00 -6.39
N LEU A 13 12.15 -6.27 -5.97
CA LEU A 13 11.76 -6.49 -4.58
C LEU A 13 11.90 -7.96 -4.14
N LEU A 14 12.43 -8.85 -4.99
CA LEU A 14 12.57 -10.29 -4.69
C LEU A 14 11.26 -10.91 -4.16
N LEU A 15 10.13 -10.51 -4.73
CA LEU A 15 8.81 -11.04 -4.38
C LEU A 15 8.59 -12.39 -5.06
N PRO A 16 7.86 -13.33 -4.45
CA PRO A 16 7.60 -14.67 -5.00
C PRO A 16 6.56 -14.65 -6.13
N TYR A 17 6.69 -13.70 -7.06
CA TYR A 17 5.80 -13.52 -8.21
C TYR A 17 5.96 -14.64 -9.23
N THR A 18 4.84 -15.27 -9.58
CA THR A 18 4.78 -16.41 -10.50
C THR A 18 4.15 -16.04 -11.85
N GLY A 19 3.44 -14.93 -11.94
CA GLY A 19 2.82 -14.45 -13.17
C GLY A 19 1.33 -14.74 -13.31
N ILE A 20 0.71 -15.34 -12.29
CA ILE A 20 -0.71 -15.74 -12.28
C ILE A 20 -1.53 -14.99 -11.22
N GLU A 21 -0.88 -14.15 -10.41
CA GLU A 21 -1.48 -13.37 -9.33
C GLU A 21 -2.56 -12.44 -9.91
N GLN A 22 -3.75 -12.46 -9.30
CA GLN A 22 -4.87 -11.59 -9.69
C GLN A 22 -4.78 -10.26 -8.95
N ASP A 23 -4.59 -10.30 -7.64
CA ASP A 23 -4.48 -9.15 -6.75
C ASP A 23 -3.07 -9.06 -6.18
N TRP A 24 -2.13 -8.74 -7.08
CA TRP A 24 -0.68 -8.76 -6.79
C TRP A 24 -0.26 -8.07 -5.49
N ASP A 25 -0.82 -6.92 -5.17
CA ASP A 25 -0.52 -6.15 -3.96
C ASP A 25 -1.03 -6.80 -2.68
N ILE A 26 -2.08 -7.60 -2.77
CA ILE A 26 -2.62 -8.39 -1.65
C ILE A 26 -1.85 -9.70 -1.54
N GLU A 27 -1.67 -10.42 -2.66
CA GLU A 27 -0.99 -11.71 -2.68
C GLU A 27 0.49 -11.60 -2.32
N MET A 28 1.15 -10.49 -2.67
CA MET A 28 2.55 -10.23 -2.33
C MET A 28 2.72 -9.42 -1.03
N ALA A 29 1.63 -9.07 -0.34
CA ALA A 29 1.69 -8.32 0.91
C ALA A 29 2.53 -9.06 1.96
N ASP A 30 3.38 -8.31 2.67
CA ASP A 30 4.23 -8.86 3.72
C ASP A 30 4.42 -7.83 4.84
N SER A 31 3.70 -8.06 5.94
CA SER A 31 3.73 -7.21 7.14
C SER A 31 5.14 -7.06 7.78
N SER A 32 6.07 -7.97 7.48
CA SER A 32 7.45 -7.94 7.97
C SER A 32 8.38 -7.07 7.11
N ARG A 33 7.98 -6.73 5.87
CA ARG A 33 8.82 -6.04 4.87
C ARG A 33 8.42 -4.59 4.60
N ILE A 34 7.49 -4.04 5.36
CA ILE A 34 6.97 -2.66 5.16
C ILE A 34 8.10 -1.61 5.14
N ASP A 35 9.07 -1.73 6.05
CA ASP A 35 10.21 -0.80 6.10
C ASP A 35 11.09 -0.89 4.85
N GLU A 36 11.24 -2.10 4.30
CA GLU A 36 11.96 -2.34 3.04
C GLU A 36 11.22 -1.70 1.86
N PHE A 37 9.91 -1.88 1.77
CA PHE A 37 9.09 -1.32 0.70
C PHE A 37 9.07 0.22 0.74
N ILE A 38 8.92 0.82 1.92
CA ILE A 38 9.02 2.27 2.11
C ILE A 38 10.40 2.79 1.70
N LYS A 39 11.46 2.08 2.08
CA LYS A 39 12.82 2.45 1.68
C LYS A 39 13.00 2.36 0.17
N PHE A 40 12.57 1.27 -0.45
CA PHE A 40 12.65 1.11 -1.90
C PHE A 40 11.91 2.23 -2.64
N TYR A 41 10.72 2.60 -2.17
CA TYR A 41 9.95 3.71 -2.73
C TYR A 41 10.76 5.02 -2.72
N LYS A 42 11.45 5.33 -1.62
CA LYS A 42 12.21 6.58 -1.46
C LYS A 42 13.52 6.61 -2.23
N ASP A 43 14.21 5.47 -2.31
CA ASP A 43 15.55 5.37 -2.86
C ASP A 43 15.55 5.23 -4.39
N ARG A 44 14.41 4.90 -5.01
CA ARG A 44 14.31 4.60 -6.44
C ARG A 44 13.55 5.69 -7.21
N SER A 45 13.99 5.96 -8.44
CA SER A 45 13.26 6.80 -9.39
C SER A 45 12.16 5.99 -10.08
N LEU A 46 10.98 5.95 -9.47
CA LEU A 46 9.81 5.21 -9.97
C LEU A 46 8.93 6.10 -10.85
N CYS A 47 8.34 5.52 -11.90
CA CYS A 47 7.26 6.18 -12.62
C CYS A 47 5.93 6.11 -11.83
N ASP A 48 4.96 6.96 -12.16
CA ASP A 48 3.69 7.05 -11.42
C ASP A 48 2.96 5.70 -11.29
N ASN A 49 2.96 4.89 -12.35
CA ASN A 49 2.38 3.55 -12.32
C ASN A 49 3.09 2.61 -11.34
N GLN A 50 4.42 2.68 -11.25
CA GLN A 50 5.20 1.90 -10.29
C GLN A 50 4.98 2.40 -8.86
N LYS A 51 4.85 3.73 -8.68
CA LYS A 51 4.54 4.34 -7.39
C LYS A 51 3.18 3.88 -6.87
N VAL A 52 2.16 3.87 -7.72
CA VAL A 52 0.82 3.35 -7.37
C VAL A 52 0.91 1.88 -7.00
N ALA A 53 1.57 1.04 -7.81
CA ALA A 53 1.70 -0.39 -7.51
C ALA A 53 2.41 -0.65 -6.17
N LEU A 54 3.55 0.02 -5.94
CA LEU A 54 4.30 -0.13 -4.70
C LEU A 54 3.55 0.44 -3.49
N MET A 55 2.87 1.57 -3.62
CA MET A 55 2.05 2.10 -2.53
C MET A 55 0.87 1.17 -2.21
N SER A 56 0.25 0.54 -3.21
CA SER A 56 -0.79 -0.46 -2.98
C SER A 56 -0.25 -1.62 -2.14
N LEU A 57 0.92 -2.16 -2.51
CA LEU A 57 1.60 -3.21 -1.74
C LEU A 57 1.93 -2.77 -0.30
N ILE A 58 2.41 -1.53 -0.12
CA ILE A 58 2.70 -0.96 1.21
C ILE A 58 1.43 -0.87 2.05
N LEU A 59 0.32 -0.40 1.47
CA LEU A 59 -0.96 -0.26 2.19
C LEU A 59 -1.53 -1.62 2.58
N SER A 60 -1.55 -2.60 1.67
CA SER A 60 -1.98 -3.97 1.98
C SER A 60 -1.12 -4.59 3.08
N SER A 61 0.21 -4.50 2.96
CA SER A 61 1.14 -5.02 3.97
C SER A 61 0.96 -4.34 5.34
N TYR A 62 0.67 -3.04 5.34
CA TYR A 62 0.44 -2.29 6.57
C TYR A 62 -0.92 -2.60 7.20
N ASP A 63 -1.97 -2.84 6.40
CA ASP A 63 -3.26 -3.32 6.91
C ASP A 63 -3.13 -4.68 7.58
N ASP A 64 -2.42 -5.62 6.95
CA ASP A 64 -2.09 -6.92 7.54
C ASP A 64 -1.31 -6.76 8.85
N PHE A 65 -0.33 -5.86 8.88
CA PHE A 65 0.42 -5.57 10.10
C PHE A 65 -0.49 -5.09 11.24
N LEU A 66 -1.38 -4.13 10.96
CA LEU A 66 -2.32 -3.61 11.96
C LEU A 66 -3.28 -4.70 12.45
N ASN A 67 -3.80 -5.52 11.53
CA ASN A 67 -4.67 -6.65 11.86
C ASN A 67 -3.97 -7.67 12.75
N ASN A 68 -2.80 -8.16 12.32
CA ASN A 68 -2.05 -9.22 13.01
C ASN A 68 -1.58 -8.82 14.41
N ASN A 69 -1.38 -7.52 14.65
CA ASN A 69 -0.92 -7.01 15.93
C ASN A 69 -2.03 -6.32 16.74
N ASN A 70 -3.26 -6.27 16.21
CA ASN A 70 -4.40 -5.56 16.79
C ASN A 70 -4.05 -4.10 17.17
N LEU A 71 -3.45 -3.38 16.22
CA LEU A 71 -3.00 -1.99 16.38
C LEU A 71 -3.88 -1.03 15.58
N GLU A 72 -4.04 0.19 16.10
CA GLU A 72 -4.68 1.27 15.34
C GLU A 72 -3.69 1.98 14.41
N VAL A 73 -2.43 2.15 14.84
CA VAL A 73 -1.38 2.87 14.11
C VAL A 73 -0.01 2.59 14.73
N ASP A 74 1.05 2.70 13.94
CA ASP A 74 2.43 2.78 14.45
C ASP A 74 3.24 3.90 13.77
N LYS A 75 4.55 3.95 14.06
CA LYS A 75 5.47 4.98 13.54
C LYS A 75 5.60 5.00 12.00
N ARG A 76 5.43 3.86 11.32
CA ARG A 76 5.59 3.73 9.86
C ARG A 76 4.48 4.46 9.11
N TRP A 77 3.31 4.63 9.74
CA TRP A 77 2.25 5.47 9.19
C TRP A 77 2.70 6.89 8.88
N ASN A 78 3.60 7.48 9.68
CA ASN A 78 4.08 8.84 9.42
C ASN A 78 4.82 8.91 8.07
N GLU A 79 5.57 7.87 7.72
CA GLU A 79 6.27 7.77 6.44
C GLU A 79 5.29 7.57 5.28
N ILE A 80 4.38 6.61 5.42
CA ILE A 80 3.33 6.33 4.42
C ILE A 80 2.51 7.59 4.14
N LYS A 81 2.04 8.25 5.21
CA LYS A 81 1.30 9.52 5.15
C LYS A 81 2.10 10.62 4.48
N SER A 82 3.39 10.75 4.78
CA SER A 82 4.25 11.77 4.18
C SER A 82 4.33 11.58 2.67
N ILE A 83 4.55 10.35 2.22
CA ILE A 83 4.62 9.99 0.80
C ILE A 83 3.29 10.29 0.10
N ILE A 84 2.17 9.83 0.66
CA ILE A 84 0.84 10.05 0.07
C ILE A 84 0.54 11.56 -0.07
N LYS A 85 0.91 12.36 0.94
CA LYS A 85 0.71 13.81 0.90
C LYS A 85 1.60 14.53 -0.09
N SER A 86 2.87 14.12 -0.24
CA SER A 86 3.79 14.76 -1.17
C SER A 86 3.38 14.55 -2.64
N GLU A 87 2.67 13.46 -2.93
CA GLU A 87 2.28 13.10 -4.31
C GLU A 87 0.78 12.82 -4.42
N ARG A 88 -0.04 13.67 -3.77
CA ARG A 88 -1.48 13.46 -3.59
C ARG A 88 -2.24 13.11 -4.89
N LEU A 89 -1.88 13.71 -6.01
CA LEU A 89 -2.55 13.46 -7.30
C LEU A 89 -2.33 12.03 -7.82
N ILE A 90 -1.18 11.43 -7.53
CA ILE A 90 -0.85 10.05 -7.94
C ILE A 90 -1.68 9.05 -7.14
N PHE A 91 -1.98 9.37 -5.88
CA PHE A 91 -2.57 8.43 -4.92
C PHE A 91 -4.06 8.65 -4.65
N VAL A 92 -4.73 9.53 -5.39
CA VAL A 92 -6.15 9.87 -5.15
C VAL A 92 -7.06 8.63 -5.18
N ASP A 93 -6.86 7.74 -6.16
CA ASP A 93 -7.69 6.54 -6.32
C ASP A 93 -7.42 5.51 -5.22
N LEU A 94 -6.17 5.35 -4.78
CA LEU A 94 -5.82 4.49 -3.64
C LEU A 94 -6.43 5.01 -2.35
N VAL A 95 -6.30 6.32 -2.08
CA VAL A 95 -6.90 6.95 -0.90
C VAL A 95 -8.42 6.77 -0.94
N GLU A 96 -9.06 6.95 -2.10
CA GLU A 96 -10.51 6.75 -2.23
C GLU A 96 -10.91 5.31 -1.92
N TYR A 97 -10.29 4.33 -2.59
CA TYR A 97 -10.57 2.91 -2.41
C TYR A 97 -10.49 2.47 -0.95
N TRP A 98 -9.35 2.70 -0.30
CA TRP A 98 -9.11 2.23 1.06
C TRP A 98 -9.85 3.05 2.14
N SER A 99 -10.24 4.30 1.82
CA SER A 99 -11.03 5.13 2.74
C SER A 99 -12.49 4.70 2.86
N LEU A 100 -12.99 3.88 1.92
CA LEU A 100 -14.36 3.37 1.90
C LEU A 100 -15.39 4.47 2.23
N SER A 101 -15.33 5.61 1.53
CA SER A 101 -16.08 6.85 1.88
C SER A 101 -17.56 6.66 2.15
N ASN A 102 -18.17 5.72 1.43
CA ASN A 102 -19.60 5.47 1.45
C ASN A 102 -19.99 4.41 2.49
N GLU A 103 -19.01 3.74 3.11
CA GLU A 103 -19.26 2.73 4.14
C GLU A 103 -19.31 3.39 5.53
N ILE A 104 -20.34 3.08 6.30
CA ILE A 104 -20.54 3.61 7.67
C ILE A 104 -20.46 2.52 8.73
N VAL A 105 -20.59 1.25 8.33
CA VAL A 105 -20.50 0.10 9.22
C VAL A 105 -19.03 -0.18 9.50
N GLN A 106 -18.60 0.06 10.75
CA GLN A 106 -17.18 -0.06 11.13
C GLN A 106 -16.63 -1.49 10.96
N ASP A 107 -17.48 -2.51 11.13
CA ASP A 107 -17.08 -3.90 10.95
C ASP A 107 -16.69 -4.23 9.49
N ASN A 108 -17.08 -3.38 8.53
CA ASN A 108 -16.70 -3.52 7.12
C ASN A 108 -15.40 -2.77 6.78
N PHE A 109 -14.78 -2.07 7.74
CA PHE A 109 -13.56 -1.29 7.47
C PHE A 109 -12.32 -2.18 7.46
N PHE A 110 -11.40 -1.85 6.55
CA PHE A 110 -10.01 -2.24 6.71
C PHE A 110 -9.43 -1.53 7.94
N ARG A 111 -8.38 -2.08 8.55
CA ARG A 111 -7.71 -1.42 9.70
C ARG A 111 -7.13 -0.07 9.31
N ILE A 112 -6.67 0.09 8.07
CA ILE A 112 -6.13 1.36 7.59
C ILE A 112 -7.20 2.40 7.19
N THR A 113 -8.47 2.00 7.05
CA THR A 113 -9.55 2.89 6.59
C THR A 113 -9.65 4.19 7.41
N PRO A 114 -9.66 4.17 8.76
CA PRO A 114 -9.72 5.40 9.56
C PRO A 114 -8.51 6.32 9.37
N LEU A 115 -7.34 5.76 9.01
CA LEU A 115 -6.12 6.53 8.78
C LEU A 115 -6.19 7.28 7.44
N LEU A 116 -6.65 6.62 6.39
CA LEU A 116 -6.75 7.20 5.05
C LEU A 116 -7.89 8.22 4.93
N ARG A 117 -8.99 8.05 5.66
CA ARG A 117 -10.04 9.08 5.77
C ARG A 117 -9.51 10.43 6.28
N LYS A 118 -8.50 10.42 7.16
CA LYS A 118 -7.86 11.65 7.69
C LYS A 118 -6.96 12.36 6.67
N LEU A 119 -6.71 11.77 5.50
CA LEU A 119 -5.87 12.35 4.45
C LEU A 119 -6.67 13.08 3.36
N LYS A 120 -7.99 13.01 3.40
CA LYS A 120 -8.88 13.70 2.47
C LYS A 120 -8.85 15.21 2.67
#